data_AF-D3SWC2-F1
#
_entry.id   AF-D3SWC2-F1
#
_cell.length_a   1.000
_cell.length_b   1.000
_cell.length_c   1.000
_cell.angle_alpha   90.00
_cell.angle_beta   90.00
_cell.angle_gamma   90.00
#
_symmetry.space_group_name_H-M   'P 1'
#
loop_
_entity.id
_entity.type
_entity.pdbx_description
1 polymer ?
#
loop_
_entity_poly.entity_id
_entity_poly.type
_entity_poly.pdbx_seq_one_letter_code
_entity_poly.pdbx_strand_id
1 'polypeptide(L)'
;MTYIQTEVPDEEYERLRQIAEQRDLSIREALREATATWIDQQETVDETDELFRSVEKTRERAAGRNQTTLRDETDLVEEWEGDAESVTLLDPDK
;
A
#
# COMPACT_ATOMS: atom_id res chain seq x y z
N MET A 1 20.45 32.73 7.49
CA MET A 1 19.46 32.50 6.43
C MET A 1 20.20 32.51 5.11
N THR A 2 20.33 31.36 4.46
CA THR A 2 21.06 31.23 3.19
C THR A 2 20.13 31.66 2.05
N TYR A 3 20.61 32.50 1.15
CA TYR A 3 19.88 32.93 -0.04
C TYR A 3 20.49 32.21 -1.24
N ILE A 4 19.67 31.45 -1.94
CA ILE A 4 20.03 30.74 -3.16
C ILE A 4 19.28 31.44 -4.28
N GLN A 5 20.01 31.93 -5.27
CA GLN A 5 19.42 32.47 -6.50
C GLN A 5 19.35 31.34 -7.50
N THR A 6 18.14 31.02 -7.95
CA THR A 6 17.88 29.97 -8.94
C THR A 6 17.38 30.66 -10.20
N GLU A 7 18.03 30.40 -11.33
CA GLU A 7 17.52 30.80 -12.63
C GLU A 7 16.41 29.83 -13.01
N VAL A 8 15.19 30.34 -13.20
CA VAL A 8 14.00 29.59 -13.58
C VAL A 8 13.53 30.12 -14.93
N PRO A 9 13.24 29.27 -15.93
CA PRO A 9 12.67 29.71 -17.20
C PRO A 9 11.38 30.52 -17.00
N ASP A 10 11.15 31.54 -17.83
CA ASP A 10 10.00 32.44 -17.69
C ASP A 10 8.66 31.68 -17.65
N GLU A 11 8.53 30.63 -18.47
CA GLU A 11 7.33 29.79 -18.52
C GLU A 11 7.08 29.02 -17.22
N GLU A 12 8.15 28.53 -16.57
CA GLU A 12 8.06 27.80 -15.30
C GLU A 12 7.79 28.77 -14.14
N TYR A 13 8.40 29.96 -14.17
CA TYR A 13 8.12 31.01 -13.21
C TYR A 13 6.64 31.43 -13.24
N GLU A 14 6.07 31.64 -14.43
CA GLU A 14 4.68 32.06 -14.57
C GLU A 14 3.71 30.98 -14.08
N ARG A 15 3.99 29.70 -14.37
CA ARG A 15 3.20 28.59 -13.82
C ARG A 15 3.29 28.51 -12.30
N LEU A 16 4.49 28.64 -11.74
CA LEU A 16 4.69 28.65 -10.30
C LEU A 16 3.96 29.82 -9.64
N ARG A 17 4.00 30.99 -10.27
CA ARG A 17 3.29 32.19 -9.81
C ARG A 17 1.78 31.95 -9.74
N GLN A 18 1.19 31.40 -10.81
CA GLN A 18 -0.25 31.09 -10.83
C GLN A 18 -0.63 30.09 -9.73
N ILE A 19 0.19 29.07 -9.49
CA ILE A 19 -0.04 28.09 -8.41
C ILE A 19 0.09 28.76 -7.03
N ALA A 20 1.04 29.65 -6.85
CA ALA A 20 1.25 30.40 -5.61
C ALA A 20 0.07 31.34 -5.33
N GLU A 21 -0.40 32.09 -6.34
CA GLU A 21 -1.57 32.97 -6.25
C GLU A 21 -2.85 32.18 -5.92
N GLN A 22 -3.05 30.99 -6.51
CA GLN A 22 -4.20 30.12 -6.19
C GLN A 22 -4.19 29.58 -4.76
N ARG A 23 -3.01 29.52 -4.14
CA ARG A 23 -2.81 29.00 -2.78
C ARG A 23 -2.61 30.09 -1.73
N ASP A 24 -2.71 31.37 -2.12
CA ASP A 24 -2.40 32.52 -1.27
C ASP A 24 -0.98 32.45 -0.66
N LEU A 25 -0.02 31.92 -1.41
CA LEU A 25 1.38 31.77 -1.00
C LEU A 25 2.27 32.78 -1.71
N SER A 26 3.35 33.22 -1.06
CA SER A 26 4.42 33.90 -1.79
C SER A 26 5.18 32.92 -2.69
N ILE A 27 5.77 33.42 -3.78
CA ILE A 27 6.59 32.60 -4.70
C ILE A 27 7.71 31.86 -3.96
N ARG A 28 8.28 32.48 -2.93
CA ARG A 28 9.34 31.87 -2.10
C ARG A 28 8.81 30.72 -1.25
N GLU A 29 7.60 30.84 -0.72
CA GLU A 29 6.94 29.78 0.05
C GLU A 29 6.54 28.63 -0.87
N ALA A 30 5.98 28.92 -2.04
CA ALA A 30 5.66 27.93 -3.05
C ALA A 30 6.90 27.13 -3.49
N LEU A 31 8.04 27.81 -3.73
CA LEU A 31 9.33 27.16 -4.03
C LEU A 31 9.83 26.28 -2.89
N ARG A 32 9.70 26.74 -1.65
CA ARG A 32 10.10 25.96 -0.48
C ARG A 32 9.24 24.71 -0.35
N GLU A 33 7.92 24.82 -0.50
CA GLU A 33 7.00 23.70 -0.44
C GLU A 33 7.24 22.70 -1.58
N ALA A 34 7.45 23.18 -2.80
CA ALA A 34 7.77 22.34 -3.95
C ALA A 34 9.09 21.58 -3.73
N THR A 35 10.12 22.25 -3.20
CA THR A 35 11.41 21.62 -2.89
C THR A 35 11.27 20.56 -1.80
N ALA A 36 10.53 20.85 -0.72
CA ALA A 36 10.28 19.89 0.36
C ALA A 36 9.51 18.67 -0.15
N THR A 37 8.49 18.89 -0.97
CA THR A 37 7.68 17.83 -1.59
C THR A 37 8.51 16.98 -2.54
N TRP A 38 9.38 17.60 -3.33
CA TRP A 38 10.30 16.86 -4.20
C TRP A 38 11.27 16.01 -3.39
N ILE A 39 11.84 16.56 -2.32
CA ILE A 39 12.73 15.80 -1.42
C ILE A 39 11.99 14.61 -0.81
N ASP A 40 10.79 14.82 -0.27
CA ASP A 40 9.96 13.74 0.31
C ASP A 40 9.65 12.63 -0.71
N GLN A 41 9.36 12.99 -1.96
CA GLN A 41 9.16 12.01 -3.05
C GLN A 41 10.42 11.25 -3.44
N GLN A 42 11.59 11.89 -3.33
CA GLN A 42 12.88 11.27 -3.66
C GLN A 42 13.50 10.53 -2.47
N GLU A 43 13.05 10.81 -1.26
CA GLU A 43 13.40 10.07 -0.05
C GLU A 43 12.75 8.68 -0.16
N THR A 44 13.46 7.81 -0.89
CA THR A 44 13.10 6.40 -1.01
C THR A 44 13.04 5.85 0.40
N VAL A 45 11.98 5.10 0.69
CA VAL A 45 11.83 4.31 1.92
C VAL A 45 13.18 3.67 2.23
N ASP A 46 13.72 3.98 3.42
CA ASP A 46 15.03 3.50 3.82
C ASP A 46 15.04 1.96 3.71
N GLU A 47 15.81 1.44 2.75
CA GLU A 47 15.87 0.00 2.47
C GLU A 47 16.48 -0.79 3.64
N THR A 48 17.06 -0.09 4.62
CA THR A 48 17.58 -0.68 5.85
C THR A 48 16.59 -0.64 7.01
N ASP A 49 15.46 0.04 6.85
CA ASP A 49 14.39 0.10 7.85
C ASP A 49 13.81 -1.31 8.10
N GLU A 50 13.86 -1.72 9.37
CA GLU A 50 13.41 -3.04 9.81
C GLU A 50 11.91 -3.26 9.59
N LEU A 51 11.09 -2.19 9.64
CA LEU A 51 9.65 -2.27 9.39
C LEU A 51 9.38 -2.65 7.94
N PHE A 52 10.14 -2.13 6.98
CA PHE A 52 9.98 -2.44 5.57
C PHE A 52 10.65 -3.78 5.18
N ARG A 53 11.75 -4.18 5.83
CA ARG A 53 12.29 -5.55 5.72
C ARG A 53 11.33 -6.63 6.23
N SER A 54 10.48 -6.32 7.20
CA SER A 54 9.56 -7.29 7.78
C SER A 54 8.53 -7.82 6.77
N VAL A 55 8.12 -6.95 5.83
CA VAL A 55 7.18 -7.29 4.75
C VAL A 55 7.83 -8.24 3.76
N GLU A 56 9.07 -7.97 3.34
CA GLU A 56 9.81 -8.83 2.40
C GLU A 56 10.13 -10.19 3.05
N LYS A 57 10.53 -10.20 4.32
CA LYS A 57 10.77 -11.44 5.08
C LYS A 57 9.51 -12.27 5.28
N THR A 58 8.34 -11.62 5.37
CA THR A 58 7.04 -12.31 5.45
C THR A 58 6.65 -12.90 4.11
N ARG A 59 6.90 -12.17 3.01
CA ARG A 59 6.69 -12.63 1.63
C ARG A 59 7.56 -13.84 1.30
N GLU A 60 8.83 -13.82 1.68
CA GLU A 60 9.76 -14.95 1.53
C GLU A 60 9.32 -16.16 2.37
N ARG A 61 8.83 -15.93 3.60
CA ARG A 61 8.24 -16.98 4.44
C ARG A 61 6.96 -17.56 3.86
N ALA A 62 6.14 -16.74 3.21
CA ALA A 62 4.92 -17.20 2.55
C ALA A 62 5.26 -18.05 1.33
N ALA A 63 6.24 -17.64 0.53
CA ALA A 63 6.73 -18.41 -0.61
C ALA A 63 7.28 -19.81 -0.22
N GLY A 64 7.89 -19.93 0.96
CA GLY A 64 8.30 -21.22 1.54
C GLY A 64 7.14 -22.08 2.08
N ARG A 65 5.94 -21.52 2.25
CA ARG A 65 4.73 -22.20 2.73
C ARG A 65 3.73 -22.52 1.61
N ASN A 66 4.13 -22.39 0.35
CA ASN A 66 3.35 -22.81 -0.82
C ASN A 66 3.21 -24.34 -0.94
N GLN A 67 3.54 -25.12 0.10
CA GLN A 67 2.95 -26.43 0.30
C GLN A 67 1.54 -26.25 0.89
N THR A 68 0.66 -25.56 0.16
CA THR A 68 -0.74 -25.99 0.18
C THR A 68 -0.70 -27.43 -0.29
N THR A 69 -0.83 -28.37 0.63
CA THR A 69 -1.28 -29.72 0.29
C THR A 69 -2.54 -29.53 -0.52
N LEU A 70 -2.39 -29.59 -1.85
CA LEU A 70 -3.47 -29.85 -2.80
C LEU A 70 -4.02 -31.21 -2.39
N ARG A 71 -4.88 -31.21 -1.38
CA ARG A 71 -5.66 -32.35 -0.97
C ARG A 71 -6.76 -32.43 -2.01
N ASP A 72 -6.70 -33.47 -2.83
CA ASP A 72 -7.66 -33.70 -3.90
C ASP A 72 -9.05 -33.85 -3.28
N GLU A 73 -10.10 -33.36 -3.95
CA GLU A 73 -11.48 -33.35 -3.43
C GLU A 73 -11.97 -34.76 -3.06
N THR A 74 -11.34 -35.77 -3.66
CA THR A 74 -11.56 -37.20 -3.41
C THR A 74 -11.07 -37.68 -2.05
N ASP A 75 -10.13 -36.99 -1.41
CA ASP A 75 -9.55 -37.34 -0.09
C ASP A 75 -10.48 -36.99 1.07
N LEU A 76 -11.55 -36.22 0.81
CA LEU A 76 -12.61 -35.90 1.79
C LEU A 76 -13.69 -36.98 1.87
N VAL A 77 -13.76 -37.92 0.93
CA VAL A 77 -14.87 -38.89 0.85
C VAL A 77 -14.59 -40.12 1.72
N GLU A 78 -13.34 -40.55 1.86
CA GLU A 78 -12.99 -41.76 2.61
C GLU A 78 -13.04 -41.58 4.15
N GLU A 79 -12.96 -40.34 4.65
CA GLU A 79 -13.06 -40.05 6.10
C GLU A 79 -14.52 -39.96 6.59
N TRP A 80 -15.48 -39.80 5.67
CA TRP A 80 -16.90 -39.70 5.98
C TRP A 80 -17.60 -41.07 5.95
N GLU A 81 -17.12 -42.03 6.73
CA GLU A 81 -17.94 -43.16 7.21
C GLU A 81 -18.59 -42.82 8.56
N GLY A 82 -19.09 -41.58 8.67
CA GLY A 82 -19.86 -41.11 9.82
C GLY A 82 -21.34 -41.37 9.61
N ASP A 83 -21.90 -42.24 10.45
CA ASP A 83 -23.30 -42.63 10.56
C ASP A 83 -24.25 -41.48 10.17
N ALA A 84 -24.91 -41.61 9.02
CA ALA A 84 -25.88 -40.63 8.57
C ALA A 84 -27.14 -40.72 9.44
N GLU A 85 -27.11 -40.08 10.60
CA GLU A 85 -28.28 -39.89 11.44
C GLU A 85 -29.32 -39.08 10.67
N SER A 86 -30.43 -39.76 10.32
CA SER A 86 -31.54 -39.18 9.58
C SER A 86 -32.22 -38.09 10.42
N VAL A 87 -31.99 -36.82 10.07
CA VAL A 87 -32.70 -35.69 10.66
C VAL A 87 -34.11 -35.64 10.09
N THR A 88 -35.11 -35.91 10.92
CA THR A 88 -36.52 -35.69 10.57
C THR A 88 -36.91 -34.26 10.90
N LEU A 89 -37.31 -33.50 9.87
CA LEU A 89 -37.81 -32.15 10.02
C LEU A 89 -39.23 -32.24 10.62
N LEU A 90 -39.43 -31.77 11.86
CA LEU A 90 -40.78 -31.54 12.36
C LEU A 90 -41.30 -30.24 11.76
N ASP A 91 -42.41 -30.32 11.03
CA ASP A 91 -43.13 -29.14 10.57
C ASP A 91 -43.56 -28.27 11.76
N PRO A 92 -43.40 -26.94 11.68
CA PRO A 92 -43.82 -26.05 12.74
C PRO A 92 -45.35 -26.03 12.83
N ASP A 93 -45.86 -26.27 14.04
CA ASP A 93 -47.28 -26.29 14.39
C ASP A 93 -48.00 -24.98 13.99
N LYS A 94 -49.28 -25.11 13.61
CA LYS A 94 -50.06 -24.13 12.84
C LYS A 94 -50.73 -23.06 13.70
#